data_AF-A0A1A2KNK9-F1
#
_entry.id   AF-A0A1A2KNK9-F1
#
_cell.length_a   1.000
_cell.length_b   1.000
_cell.length_c   1.000
_cell.angle_alpha   90.00
_cell.angle_beta   90.00
_cell.angle_gamma   90.00
#
_symmetry.space_group_name_H-M   'P 1'
#
loop_
_entity.id
_entity.type
_entity.pdbx_description
1 polymer ?
#
loop_
_entity_poly.entity_id
_entity_poly.type
_entity_poly.pdbx_seq_one_letter_code
_entity_poly.pdbx_strand_id
1 'polypeptide(L)'
;MQRVVSILVLVIALTGCGPMFESEYEGPAEGDYGYGAPEELEPLMARRDAEEVLADRDRMIAEIITALSKIVPGAQYIARREPAASQCGDFGSTFAKQYFSQHFTSSTPVPAPLWNKASQAVIDIAAKYGYTNVTSRTENATGDHANDLTIRDSDGGRLAFGSMEASSIQVTTGCYLTADEKRQARDAAPK
;
A
#
# COMPACT_ATOMS: atom_id res chain seq x y z
N MET A 1 1.20 66.39 -47.60
CA MET A 1 2.29 65.46 -47.97
C MET A 1 3.10 65.25 -46.71
N GLN A 2 3.14 64.11 -46.03
CA GLN A 2 3.60 62.79 -46.49
C GLN A 2 3.12 61.73 -45.47
N ARG A 3 2.79 60.54 -45.98
CA ARG A 3 2.27 59.36 -45.25
C ARG A 3 3.41 58.57 -44.61
N VAL A 4 3.23 58.08 -43.37
CA VAL A 4 3.81 56.85 -42.76
C VAL A 4 2.93 56.57 -41.52
N VAL A 5 1.92 55.70 -41.44
CA VAL A 5 1.73 54.24 -41.61
C VAL A 5 2.73 53.37 -40.84
N SER A 6 2.18 52.57 -39.91
CA SER A 6 2.71 51.31 -39.32
C SER A 6 3.69 51.43 -38.14
N ILE A 7 3.64 50.66 -37.04
CA ILE A 7 3.12 49.30 -36.79
C ILE A 7 2.85 49.12 -35.27
N LEU A 8 1.81 48.33 -34.96
CA LEU A 8 1.48 47.78 -33.64
C LEU A 8 2.46 46.65 -33.28
N VAL A 9 3.10 46.69 -32.11
CA VAL A 9 3.69 45.49 -31.49
C VAL A 9 3.11 45.33 -30.09
N LEU A 10 2.13 44.43 -30.00
CA LEU A 10 1.52 43.98 -28.75
C LEU A 10 2.45 42.93 -28.14
N VAL A 11 3.25 43.31 -27.14
CA VAL A 11 4.07 42.37 -26.36
C VAL A 11 3.15 41.63 -25.40
N ILE A 12 2.82 40.39 -25.74
CA ILE A 12 2.12 39.47 -24.83
C ILE A 12 3.15 39.02 -23.78
N ALA A 13 3.07 39.60 -22.59
CA ALA A 13 3.78 39.12 -21.42
C ALA A 13 3.22 37.75 -21.03
N LEU A 14 3.98 36.69 -21.30
CA LEU A 14 3.75 35.36 -20.75
C LEU A 14 4.14 35.37 -19.25
N THR A 15 3.30 35.92 -18.38
CA THR A 15 3.39 35.65 -16.95
C THR A 15 2.71 34.31 -16.66
N GLY A 16 3.38 33.23 -17.05
CA GLY A 16 3.02 31.87 -16.70
C GLY A 16 3.59 31.49 -15.34
N CYS A 17 2.70 31.14 -14.43
CA CYS A 17 2.83 30.49 -13.12
C CYS A 17 4.23 30.04 -12.64
N GLY A 18 4.74 30.73 -11.62
CA GLY A 18 5.49 30.17 -10.48
C GLY A 18 6.89 29.59 -10.74
N PRO A 19 7.81 29.66 -9.77
CA PRO A 19 9.02 28.85 -9.83
C PRO A 19 8.61 27.38 -9.76
N MET A 20 8.69 26.68 -10.90
CA MET A 20 8.88 25.24 -10.89
C MET A 20 10.18 25.01 -10.12
N PHE A 21 10.09 24.33 -8.98
CA PHE A 21 11.25 23.99 -8.16
C PHE A 21 12.30 23.27 -9.03
N GLU A 22 13.33 24.00 -9.45
CA GLU A 22 14.59 23.40 -9.88
C GLU A 22 15.26 22.87 -8.61
N SER A 23 14.86 21.67 -8.17
CA SER A 23 15.74 20.91 -7.29
C SER A 23 16.90 20.43 -8.15
N GLU A 24 18.02 21.15 -8.07
CA GLU A 24 19.28 20.73 -8.69
C GLU A 24 19.65 19.35 -8.11
N TYR A 25 19.87 18.36 -8.98
CA TYR A 25 20.24 17.02 -8.53
C TYR A 25 21.66 17.07 -7.96
N GLU A 26 21.78 16.99 -6.62
CA GLU A 26 23.06 17.09 -5.91
C GLU A 26 23.90 15.79 -5.93
N GLY A 27 23.43 14.75 -6.65
CA GLY A 27 24.05 13.42 -6.65
C GLY A 27 23.46 12.50 -5.56
N PRO A 28 24.03 11.30 -5.40
CA PRO A 28 23.65 10.38 -4.33
C PRO A 28 23.90 11.01 -2.95
N ALA A 29 23.04 10.70 -1.98
CA ALA A 29 23.25 11.13 -0.60
C ALA A 29 24.57 10.57 -0.04
N GLU A 30 25.16 11.25 0.95
CA GLU A 30 26.34 10.73 1.64
C GLU A 30 26.02 9.36 2.26
N GLY A 31 26.86 8.36 1.95
CA GLY A 31 26.65 6.97 2.40
C GLY A 31 25.67 6.15 1.56
N ASP A 32 25.13 6.69 0.46
CA ASP A 32 24.39 5.92 -0.54
C ASP A 32 25.37 5.25 -1.52
N TYR A 33 25.50 3.92 -1.40
CA TYR A 33 26.32 3.08 -2.27
C TYR A 33 25.53 2.47 -3.44
N GLY A 34 24.43 3.12 -3.85
CA GLY A 34 23.52 2.66 -4.90
C GLY A 34 22.38 1.77 -4.39
N TYR A 35 22.13 1.78 -3.08
CA TYR A 35 21.07 0.99 -2.43
C TYR A 35 20.12 1.86 -1.59
N GLY A 36 20.32 3.18 -1.64
CA GLY A 36 19.53 4.20 -0.97
C GLY A 36 20.27 4.87 0.18
N ALA A 37 19.76 6.03 0.58
CA ALA A 37 20.31 6.82 1.67
C ALA A 37 20.30 6.01 2.98
N PRO A 38 21.34 6.12 3.84
CA PRO A 38 21.42 5.35 5.09
C PRO A 38 20.16 5.47 5.98
N GLU A 39 19.57 6.66 6.06
CA GLU A 39 18.36 6.92 6.85
C GLU A 39 17.12 6.16 6.37
N GLU A 40 17.03 5.87 5.07
CA GLU A 40 15.97 5.04 4.49
C GLU A 40 16.33 3.55 4.57
N LEU A 41 17.60 3.20 4.33
CA LEU A 41 18.06 1.82 4.23
C LEU A 41 18.12 1.11 5.60
N GLU A 42 18.62 1.76 6.65
CA GLU A 42 18.78 1.15 7.98
C GLU A 42 17.48 0.52 8.54
N PRO A 43 16.33 1.21 8.58
CA PRO A 43 15.10 0.59 9.08
C PRO A 43 14.65 -0.61 8.23
N LEU A 44 14.91 -0.61 6.92
CA LEU A 44 14.59 -1.74 6.04
C LEU A 44 15.52 -2.94 6.27
N MET A 45 16.78 -2.69 6.61
CA MET A 45 17.74 -3.73 6.97
C MET A 45 17.36 -4.46 8.26
N ALA A 46 16.73 -3.76 9.21
CA ALA A 46 16.23 -4.32 10.46
C ALA A 46 14.91 -5.09 10.34
N ARG A 47 14.13 -4.84 9.28
CA ARG A 47 12.89 -5.56 9.00
C ARG A 47 13.17 -7.02 8.62
N ARG A 48 12.12 -7.85 8.64
CA ARG A 48 12.12 -9.19 8.04
C ARG A 48 12.29 -9.16 6.52
N ASP A 49 12.61 -10.28 5.92
CA ASP A 49 12.74 -10.39 4.47
C ASP A 49 11.37 -10.38 3.79
N ALA A 50 11.28 -9.77 2.61
CA ALA A 50 10.03 -9.67 1.86
C ALA A 50 9.37 -11.05 1.67
N GLU A 51 10.14 -12.07 1.34
CA GLU A 51 9.67 -13.44 1.12
C GLU A 51 8.93 -14.01 2.34
N GLU A 52 9.45 -13.77 3.55
CA GLU A 52 8.83 -14.25 4.77
C GLU A 52 7.52 -13.52 5.04
N VAL A 53 7.50 -12.20 4.84
CA VAL A 53 6.32 -11.36 5.07
C VAL A 53 5.21 -11.70 4.08
N LEU A 54 5.56 -11.95 2.81
CA LEU A 54 4.61 -12.40 1.80
C LEU A 54 4.01 -13.76 2.15
N ALA A 55 4.83 -14.70 2.64
CA ALA A 55 4.34 -16.00 3.07
C ALA A 55 3.37 -15.88 4.27
N ASP A 56 3.65 -15.01 5.23
CA ASP A 56 2.75 -14.72 6.35
C ASP A 56 1.45 -14.05 5.91
N ARG A 57 1.53 -13.06 5.02
CA ARG A 57 0.36 -12.40 4.44
C ARG A 57 -0.57 -13.41 3.78
N ASP A 58 -0.01 -14.32 2.97
CA ASP A 58 -0.80 -15.29 2.22
C ASP A 58 -1.44 -16.33 3.16
N ARG A 59 -0.73 -16.75 4.22
CA ARG A 59 -1.31 -17.58 5.30
C ARG A 59 -2.44 -16.87 6.03
N MET A 60 -2.25 -15.61 6.40
CA MET A 60 -3.26 -14.78 7.07
C MET A 60 -4.54 -14.68 6.21
N ILE A 61 -4.40 -14.38 4.92
CA ILE A 61 -5.54 -14.30 4.00
C ILE A 61 -6.27 -15.64 3.92
N ALA A 62 -5.55 -16.76 3.82
CA ALA A 62 -6.14 -18.09 3.77
C ALA A 62 -6.92 -18.43 5.06
N GLU A 63 -6.39 -18.09 6.24
CA GLU A 63 -7.10 -18.24 7.51
C GLU A 63 -8.37 -17.38 7.57
N ILE A 64 -8.28 -16.12 7.13
CA ILE A 64 -9.42 -15.20 7.10
C ILE A 64 -10.52 -15.74 6.18
N ILE A 65 -10.19 -16.14 4.96
CA ILE A 65 -11.15 -16.69 4.00
C ILE A 65 -11.82 -17.93 4.59
N THR A 66 -11.04 -18.83 5.20
CA THR A 66 -11.55 -20.04 5.86
C THR A 66 -12.53 -19.71 6.98
N ALA A 67 -12.24 -18.69 7.79
CA ALA A 67 -13.13 -18.24 8.87
C ALA A 67 -14.41 -17.59 8.31
N LEU A 68 -14.28 -16.70 7.32
CA LEU A 68 -15.41 -16.00 6.72
C LEU A 68 -16.36 -16.95 5.99
N SER A 69 -15.86 -17.96 5.27
CA SER A 69 -16.71 -18.98 4.63
C SER A 69 -17.49 -19.84 5.63
N LYS A 70 -17.06 -19.91 6.90
CA LYS A 70 -17.83 -20.56 7.99
C LYS A 70 -18.87 -19.64 8.61
N ILE A 71 -18.61 -18.33 8.61
CA ILE A 71 -19.48 -17.32 9.23
C ILE A 71 -20.60 -16.90 8.29
N VAL A 72 -20.30 -16.74 7.00
CA VAL A 72 -21.20 -16.20 5.99
C VAL A 72 -21.65 -17.31 5.06
N PRO A 73 -22.89 -17.79 5.17
CA PRO A 73 -23.41 -18.86 4.30
C PRO A 73 -23.29 -18.48 2.82
N GLY A 74 -22.72 -19.38 2.02
CA GLY A 74 -22.54 -19.17 0.58
C GLY A 74 -21.33 -18.33 0.17
N ALA A 75 -20.58 -17.74 1.12
CA ALA A 75 -19.40 -16.95 0.78
C ALA A 75 -18.27 -17.83 0.22
N GLN A 76 -17.85 -17.51 -1.00
CA GLN A 76 -16.73 -18.14 -1.69
C GLN A 76 -15.80 -17.05 -2.22
N TYR A 77 -14.61 -16.95 -1.65
CA TYR A 77 -13.64 -15.95 -2.04
C TYR A 77 -12.78 -16.48 -3.19
N ILE A 78 -12.87 -15.80 -4.33
CA ILE A 78 -12.10 -16.10 -5.52
C ILE A 78 -11.03 -15.03 -5.65
N ALA A 79 -9.80 -15.45 -5.92
CA ALA A 79 -8.70 -14.56 -6.18
C ALA A 79 -8.90 -13.84 -7.53
N ARG A 80 -8.78 -12.52 -7.53
CA ARG A 80 -8.89 -11.64 -8.69
C ARG A 80 -7.64 -10.78 -8.77
N ARG A 81 -7.21 -10.51 -10.01
CA ARG A 81 -6.00 -9.74 -10.34
C ARG A 81 -4.73 -10.47 -9.89
N GLU A 82 -3.67 -10.27 -10.64
CA GLU A 82 -2.36 -10.76 -10.25
C GLU A 82 -1.82 -9.93 -9.06
N PRO A 83 -0.99 -10.52 -8.19
CA PRO A 83 -0.23 -9.76 -7.22
C PRO A 83 0.57 -8.65 -7.92
N ALA A 84 0.68 -7.51 -7.26
CA ALA A 84 1.43 -6.36 -7.77
C ALA A 84 2.44 -5.89 -6.73
N ALA A 85 3.42 -5.11 -7.18
CA ALA A 85 4.36 -4.42 -6.31
C ALA A 85 4.54 -2.99 -6.81
N SER A 86 4.84 -2.08 -5.90
CA SER A 86 5.23 -0.71 -6.24
C SER A 86 6.43 -0.28 -5.43
N GLN A 87 7.13 0.74 -5.92
CA GLN A 87 8.15 1.43 -5.15
C GLN A 87 7.53 2.04 -3.88
N CYS A 88 8.39 2.25 -2.90
CA CYS A 88 8.05 2.87 -1.63
C CYS A 88 8.26 4.38 -1.71
N GLY A 89 7.28 5.16 -1.23
CA GLY A 89 7.40 6.62 -1.22
C GLY A 89 8.51 7.09 -0.27
N ASP A 90 8.36 6.77 1.02
CA ASP A 90 9.31 7.15 2.07
C ASP A 90 10.65 6.39 2.02
N PHE A 91 10.79 5.43 1.11
CA PHE A 91 12.02 4.66 0.87
C PHE A 91 12.41 4.70 -0.61
N GLY A 92 12.09 5.81 -1.28
CA GLY A 92 12.18 5.94 -2.73
C GLY A 92 13.59 5.88 -3.30
N SER A 93 14.62 6.10 -2.46
CA SER A 93 16.02 5.93 -2.87
C SER A 93 16.48 4.46 -2.84
N THR A 94 15.70 3.56 -2.22
CA THR A 94 16.04 2.16 -2.01
C THR A 94 15.39 1.23 -3.04
N PHE A 95 15.77 -0.05 -3.03
CA PHE A 95 15.08 -1.10 -3.81
C PHE A 95 13.81 -1.64 -3.13
N ALA A 96 13.44 -1.13 -1.95
CA ALA A 96 12.30 -1.66 -1.21
C ALA A 96 10.99 -1.49 -1.99
N LYS A 97 10.14 -2.50 -1.83
CA LYS A 97 8.81 -2.52 -2.45
C LYS A 97 7.75 -2.78 -1.40
N GLN A 98 6.59 -2.20 -1.64
CA GLN A 98 5.34 -2.65 -1.03
C GLN A 98 4.65 -3.63 -1.97
N TYR A 99 3.99 -4.63 -1.41
CA TYR A 99 3.42 -5.73 -2.17
C TYR A 99 1.93 -5.85 -1.93
N PHE A 100 1.17 -5.82 -3.01
CA PHE A 100 -0.28 -5.96 -3.03
C PHE A 100 -0.63 -7.43 -3.24
N SER A 101 -1.46 -7.97 -2.34
CA SER A 101 -2.06 -9.29 -2.56
C SER A 101 -2.98 -9.27 -3.79
N GLN A 102 -3.36 -10.46 -4.24
CA GLN A 102 -4.56 -10.59 -5.07
C GLN A 102 -5.77 -9.99 -4.33
N HIS A 103 -6.73 -9.50 -5.09
CA HIS A 103 -8.02 -9.07 -4.54
C HIS A 103 -8.90 -10.30 -4.39
N PHE A 104 -9.19 -10.71 -3.17
CA PHE A 104 -10.09 -11.83 -2.94
C PHE A 104 -11.52 -11.32 -2.85
N THR A 105 -12.41 -11.82 -3.70
CA THR A 105 -13.80 -11.35 -3.77
C THR A 105 -14.78 -12.50 -3.67
N SER A 106 -15.83 -12.32 -2.87
CA SER A 106 -17.01 -13.18 -2.83
C SER A 106 -18.21 -12.38 -3.33
N SER A 107 -18.96 -12.95 -4.28
CA SER A 107 -20.23 -12.36 -4.74
C SER A 107 -21.32 -12.36 -3.68
N THR A 108 -21.12 -13.10 -2.59
CA THR A 108 -21.99 -13.05 -1.41
C THR A 108 -21.47 -11.96 -0.48
N PRO A 109 -22.27 -10.91 -0.19
CA PRO A 109 -21.92 -9.91 0.80
C PRO A 109 -22.06 -10.50 2.21
N VAL A 110 -21.37 -9.90 3.18
CA VAL A 110 -21.58 -10.18 4.60
C VAL A 110 -22.88 -9.49 5.04
N PRO A 111 -23.91 -10.25 5.48
CA PRO A 111 -25.15 -9.68 5.98
C PRO A 111 -24.90 -8.83 7.23
N ALA A 112 -25.64 -7.73 7.39
CA ALA A 112 -25.50 -6.83 8.54
C ALA A 112 -25.53 -7.54 9.92
N PRO A 113 -26.42 -8.53 10.18
CA PRO A 113 -26.41 -9.27 11.45
C PRO A 113 -25.14 -10.09 11.71
N LEU A 114 -24.39 -10.42 10.66
CA LEU A 114 -23.16 -11.20 10.74
C LEU A 114 -21.90 -10.33 10.70
N TRP A 115 -22.03 -9.04 10.41
CA TRP A 115 -20.90 -8.13 10.23
C TRP A 115 -19.98 -8.08 11.46
N ASN A 116 -20.54 -7.91 12.65
CA ASN A 116 -19.73 -7.82 13.88
C ASN A 116 -18.93 -9.10 14.12
N LYS A 117 -19.55 -10.27 13.89
CA LYS A 117 -18.88 -11.56 14.00
C LYS A 117 -17.79 -11.75 12.94
N ALA A 118 -18.07 -11.39 11.69
CA ALA A 118 -17.14 -11.51 10.58
C ALA A 118 -15.93 -10.58 10.75
N SER A 119 -16.17 -9.29 11.02
CA SER A 119 -15.13 -8.29 11.25
C SER A 119 -14.27 -8.63 12.47
N GLN A 120 -14.86 -9.16 13.55
CA GLN A 120 -14.08 -9.59 14.71
C GLN A 120 -13.17 -10.78 14.37
N ALA A 121 -13.67 -11.78 13.62
CA ALA A 121 -12.83 -12.89 13.19
C ALA A 121 -11.65 -12.43 12.33
N VAL A 122 -11.86 -11.42 11.46
CA VAL A 122 -10.77 -10.80 10.69
C VAL A 122 -9.75 -10.14 11.61
N ILE A 123 -10.19 -9.35 12.59
CA ILE A 123 -9.32 -8.68 13.57
C ILE A 123 -8.49 -9.71 14.35
N ASP A 124 -9.13 -10.74 14.90
CA ASP A 124 -8.47 -11.74 15.74
C ASP A 124 -7.42 -12.54 14.97
N ILE A 125 -7.69 -12.86 13.70
CA ILE A 125 -6.72 -13.54 12.83
C ILE A 125 -5.59 -12.57 12.45
N ALA A 126 -5.93 -11.36 12.02
CA ALA A 126 -4.95 -10.36 11.58
C ALA A 126 -3.95 -9.98 12.69
N ALA A 127 -4.42 -9.94 13.94
CA ALA A 127 -3.57 -9.66 15.10
C ALA A 127 -2.43 -10.68 15.29
N LYS A 128 -2.64 -11.96 14.93
CA LYS A 128 -1.59 -12.99 14.98
C LYS A 128 -0.42 -12.68 14.04
N TYR A 129 -0.66 -11.88 13.01
CA TYR A 129 0.27 -11.52 11.95
C TYR A 129 0.76 -10.07 12.07
N GLY A 130 0.53 -9.42 13.22
CA GLY A 130 1.03 -8.07 13.50
C GLY A 130 0.11 -6.92 13.07
N TYR A 131 -1.01 -7.20 12.40
CA TYR A 131 -2.03 -6.20 12.06
C TYR A 131 -2.92 -5.96 13.26
N THR A 132 -2.57 -4.97 14.09
CA THR A 132 -3.21 -4.73 15.40
C THR A 132 -3.88 -3.35 15.51
N ASN A 133 -3.56 -2.41 14.62
CA ASN A 133 -4.13 -1.07 14.66
C ASN A 133 -5.39 -0.99 13.79
N VAL A 134 -6.56 -1.16 14.39
CA VAL A 134 -7.85 -0.98 13.70
C VAL A 134 -8.09 0.51 13.47
N THR A 135 -7.96 0.96 12.22
CA THR A 135 -8.12 2.38 11.85
C THR A 135 -9.52 2.71 11.33
N SER A 136 -10.30 1.70 10.94
CA SER A 136 -11.70 1.83 10.59
C SER A 136 -12.44 0.53 10.84
N ARG A 137 -13.66 0.61 11.37
CA ARG A 137 -14.61 -0.48 11.50
C ARG A 137 -16.01 0.09 11.48
N THR A 138 -16.88 -0.36 10.59
CA THR A 138 -18.30 -0.02 10.66
C THR A 138 -18.93 -0.64 11.90
N GLU A 139 -19.44 0.17 12.82
CA GLU A 139 -20.04 -0.30 14.09
C GLU A 139 -21.54 -0.64 13.95
N ASN A 140 -22.25 0.13 13.12
CA ASN A 140 -23.70 0.01 12.92
C ASN A 140 -24.01 -0.47 11.51
N ALA A 141 -23.69 -1.73 11.23
CA ALA A 141 -23.94 -2.31 9.92
C ALA A 141 -25.44 -2.29 9.58
N THR A 142 -25.75 -1.79 8.39
CA THR A 142 -27.10 -1.82 7.80
C THR A 142 -27.02 -2.50 6.44
N GLY A 143 -28.17 -2.96 5.93
CA GLY A 143 -28.23 -3.62 4.62
C GLY A 143 -27.98 -2.68 3.43
N ASP A 144 -28.07 -1.36 3.65
CA ASP A 144 -28.17 -0.36 2.58
C ASP A 144 -26.89 0.46 2.41
N HIS A 145 -25.85 0.17 3.19
CA HIS A 145 -24.58 0.90 3.20
C HIS A 145 -23.38 -0.05 3.17
N ALA A 146 -22.27 0.44 2.60
CA ALA A 146 -21.01 -0.28 2.62
C ALA A 146 -20.50 -0.41 4.06
N ASN A 147 -20.04 -1.61 4.39
CA ASN A 147 -19.34 -1.91 5.63
C ASN A 147 -17.86 -2.07 5.32
N ASP A 148 -17.01 -1.50 6.15
CA ASP A 148 -15.57 -1.52 5.98
C ASP A 148 -14.83 -1.80 7.30
N LEU A 149 -13.70 -2.46 7.16
CA LEU A 149 -12.72 -2.72 8.19
C LEU A 149 -11.34 -2.46 7.59
N THR A 150 -10.56 -1.59 8.23
CA THR A 150 -9.16 -1.36 7.88
C THR A 150 -8.29 -1.58 9.11
N ILE A 151 -7.26 -2.40 8.98
CA ILE A 151 -6.29 -2.71 10.03
C ILE A 151 -4.89 -2.44 9.49
N ARG A 152 -4.04 -1.82 10.31
CA ARG A 152 -2.63 -1.56 9.98
C ARG A 152 -1.67 -2.34 10.88
N ASP A 153 -0.52 -2.67 10.32
CA ASP A 153 0.66 -3.11 11.08
C ASP A 153 1.59 -1.92 11.41
N SER A 154 2.70 -2.19 12.10
CA SER A 154 3.70 -1.17 12.47
C SER A 154 4.57 -0.69 11.32
N ASP A 155 4.66 -1.46 10.23
CA ASP A 155 5.58 -1.25 9.11
C ASP A 155 4.91 -0.53 7.92
N GLY A 156 3.65 -0.14 8.08
CA GLY A 156 2.84 0.57 7.08
C GLY A 156 1.92 -0.34 6.28
N GLY A 157 1.89 -1.65 6.56
CA GLY A 157 0.97 -2.59 5.96
C GLY A 157 -0.48 -2.28 6.28
N ARG A 158 -1.36 -2.66 5.36
CA ARG A 158 -2.80 -2.41 5.39
C ARG A 158 -3.56 -3.66 4.98
N LEU A 159 -4.42 -4.15 5.87
CA LEU A 159 -5.50 -5.07 5.55
C LEU A 159 -6.78 -4.28 5.37
N ALA A 160 -7.46 -4.46 4.24
CA ALA A 160 -8.77 -3.92 3.97
C ALA A 160 -9.78 -5.05 3.74
N PHE A 161 -10.86 -5.03 4.50
CA PHE A 161 -12.01 -5.92 4.35
C PHE A 161 -13.28 -5.08 4.20
N GLY A 162 -14.07 -5.35 3.17
CA GLY A 162 -15.28 -4.58 2.89
C GLY A 162 -16.44 -5.45 2.43
N SER A 163 -17.66 -4.95 2.61
CA SER A 163 -18.89 -5.63 2.19
C SER A 163 -20.01 -4.66 1.85
N MET A 164 -20.58 -4.78 0.64
CA MET A 164 -21.81 -4.09 0.23
C MET A 164 -22.66 -5.00 -0.66
N GLU A 165 -22.44 -5.00 -1.97
CA GLU A 165 -23.05 -5.94 -2.92
C GLU A 165 -22.25 -7.26 -3.02
N ALA A 166 -20.95 -7.16 -2.75
CA ALA A 166 -20.00 -8.25 -2.67
C ALA A 166 -19.14 -8.02 -1.41
N SER A 167 -18.42 -9.05 -0.98
CA SER A 167 -17.38 -8.92 0.05
C SER A 167 -16.00 -9.06 -0.56
N SER A 168 -15.03 -8.29 -0.07
CA SER A 168 -13.68 -8.26 -0.61
C SER A 168 -12.61 -8.12 0.45
N ILE A 169 -11.45 -8.74 0.20
CA ILE A 169 -10.25 -8.65 1.02
C ILE A 169 -9.07 -8.25 0.13
N GLN A 170 -8.29 -7.29 0.61
CA GLN A 170 -6.99 -6.94 0.04
C GLN A 170 -6.00 -6.68 1.17
N VAL A 171 -4.77 -7.16 1.02
CA VAL A 171 -3.68 -6.86 1.95
C VAL A 171 -2.51 -6.28 1.17
N THR A 172 -2.04 -5.12 1.62
CA THR A 172 -0.81 -4.47 1.17
C THR A 172 0.20 -4.56 2.31
N THR A 173 1.43 -5.00 2.03
CA THR A 173 2.49 -5.00 3.04
C THR A 173 3.04 -3.59 3.27
N GLY A 174 3.79 -3.40 4.34
CA GLY A 174 4.78 -2.33 4.39
C GLY A 174 5.87 -2.48 3.31
N CYS A 175 6.89 -1.63 3.42
CA CYS A 175 8.06 -1.69 2.55
C CYS A 175 9.08 -2.71 3.05
N TYR A 176 9.50 -3.60 2.15
CA TYR A 176 10.49 -4.64 2.46
C TYR A 176 11.48 -4.82 1.32
N LEU A 177 12.73 -5.12 1.71
CA LEU A 177 13.77 -5.65 0.85
C LEU A 177 13.70 -7.18 0.86
N THR A 178 13.99 -7.79 -0.27
CA THR A 178 14.27 -9.22 -0.38
C THR A 178 15.56 -9.59 0.34
N ALA A 179 15.72 -10.88 0.66
CA ALA A 179 16.96 -11.38 1.26
C ALA A 179 18.20 -11.08 0.39
N ASP A 180 18.04 -11.11 -0.94
CA ASP A 180 19.10 -10.80 -1.90
C ASP A 180 19.45 -9.30 -1.90
N GLU A 181 18.46 -8.41 -1.98
CA GLU A 181 18.68 -6.96 -1.93
C GLU A 181 19.38 -6.55 -0.61
N LYS A 182 19.00 -7.16 0.52
CA LYS A 182 19.72 -6.92 1.79
C LYS A 182 21.15 -7.43 1.78
N ARG A 183 21.42 -8.56 1.13
CA ARG A 183 22.79 -9.09 0.99
C ARG A 183 23.64 -8.13 0.16
N GLN A 184 23.13 -7.73 -1.00
CA GLN A 184 23.82 -6.80 -1.90
C GLN A 184 24.12 -5.46 -1.21
N ALA A 185 23.16 -4.92 -0.45
CA ALA A 185 23.35 -3.69 0.32
C ALA A 185 24.46 -3.82 1.38
N ARG A 186 24.54 -4.95 2.09
CA ARG A 186 25.63 -5.21 3.07
C ARG A 186 27.00 -5.32 2.40
N ASP A 187 27.05 -5.99 1.24
CA ASP A 187 28.30 -6.20 0.53
C ASP A 187 28.85 -4.91 -0.12
N ALA A 188 27.96 -3.94 -0.38
CA ALA A 188 28.32 -2.63 -0.94
C ALA A 188 28.85 -1.63 0.10
N ALA A 189 28.53 -1.80 1.38
CA ALA A 189 28.99 -0.91 2.44
C ALA A 189 30.50 -1.09 2.71
N PRO A 190 31.28 0.00 2.90
CA PRO A 190 32.67 -0.10 3.34
C PRO A 190 32.77 -0.80 4.71
N LYS A 191 33.81 -1.63 4.90
CA LYS A 191 34.09 -2.34 6.16
C LYS A 191 34.86 -1.47 7.15
#